data_AF-A0A8E1ZXC1-F1
#
_entry.id   AF-A0A8E1ZXC1-F1
#
_cell.length_a   1.000
_cell.length_b   1.000
_cell.length_c   1.000
_cell.angle_alpha   90.00
_cell.angle_beta   90.00
_cell.angle_gamma   90.00
#
_symmetry.space_group_name_H-M   'P 1'
#
loop_
_entity.id
_entity.type
_entity.pdbx_description
1 polymer ?
#
loop_
_entity_poly.entity_id
_entity_poly.type
_entity_poly.pdbx_seq_one_letter_code
_entity_poly.pdbx_strand_id
1 'polypeptide(L)'
;MAGNLLLWMIRLVGRKLKKDDCITDTYGEISPLLYHKGELLMEHGFVWDYYDFRKFDIYSIAGKEKKSLDKESDGRVLGKFMTELPRNKADQYFKTTKQQLYYTRNNVKVCLSDKLDFNVLRNKESEDYWVETEFISFTLSPDETKILYGTIIEMGDLGHGPYCVANKDGSNQMILEQTDIGSNKNPVWLKNNSIIFTDYEKNLFVANNDELSIQKIAENVSLYGAR
;
A
#
# COMPACT_ATOMS: atom_id res chain seq x y z
N MET A 1 8.49 3.12 31.89
CA MET A 1 9.32 4.11 31.16
C MET A 1 8.63 4.47 29.85
N ALA A 2 7.61 5.31 29.92
CA ALA A 2 6.78 5.76 28.78
C ALA A 2 7.04 7.25 28.50
N GLY A 3 8.32 7.66 28.53
CA GLY A 3 8.72 9.06 28.61
C GLY A 3 9.52 9.60 27.42
N ASN A 4 9.69 8.84 26.32
CA ASN A 4 10.64 9.23 25.28
C ASN A 4 10.23 9.03 23.81
N LEU A 5 9.00 8.61 23.49
CA LEU A 5 8.54 8.64 22.09
C LEU A 5 7.86 9.96 21.71
N LEU A 6 7.11 10.57 22.65
CA LEU A 6 6.33 11.78 22.36
C LEU A 6 7.23 13.03 22.18
N LEU A 7 8.44 13.04 22.76
CA LEU A 7 9.36 14.18 22.68
C LEU A 7 10.10 14.28 21.33
N TRP A 8 10.17 13.20 20.54
CA TRP A 8 10.83 13.22 19.22
C TRP A 8 9.96 13.79 18.10
N MET A 9 8.64 13.82 18.27
CA MET A 9 7.72 14.48 17.31
C MET A 9 7.77 16.01 17.38
N ILE A 10 8.30 16.61 18.46
CA ILE A 10 8.13 18.04 18.76
C ILE A 10 9.18 18.96 18.11
N ARG A 11 10.21 18.43 17.42
CA ARG A 11 11.15 19.28 16.67
C ARG A 11 11.51 18.72 15.29
N LEU A 12 10.50 18.33 14.53
CA LEU A 12 10.63 18.29 13.07
C LEU A 12 10.79 19.76 12.60
N VAL A 13 12.00 20.04 12.13
CA VAL A 13 12.60 21.37 11.99
C VAL A 13 11.74 22.33 11.12
N GLY A 14 11.45 23.52 11.66
CA GLY A 14 11.34 24.72 10.83
C GLY A 14 9.99 25.15 10.24
N ARG A 15 8.88 24.41 10.36
CA ARG A 15 7.51 24.95 10.13
C ARG A 15 6.44 24.20 10.92
N LYS A 16 5.39 24.93 11.34
CA LYS A 16 4.14 24.42 11.92
C LYS A 16 3.31 23.72 10.84
N LEU A 17 3.61 22.46 10.53
CA LEU A 17 2.68 21.64 9.76
C LEU A 17 1.43 21.43 10.61
N LYS A 18 0.25 21.77 10.09
CA LYS A 18 -0.99 21.55 10.85
C LYS A 18 -1.34 20.06 10.75
N LYS A 19 -1.90 19.52 11.83
CA LYS A 19 -2.38 18.14 11.86
C LYS A 19 -3.31 17.84 10.68
N ASP A 20 -4.22 18.77 10.40
CA ASP A 20 -5.24 18.62 9.37
C ASP A 20 -4.64 18.59 7.95
N ASP A 21 -3.44 19.15 7.75
CA ASP A 21 -2.75 19.07 6.45
C ASP A 21 -2.24 17.65 6.16
N CYS A 22 -2.17 16.77 7.17
CA CYS A 22 -1.72 15.38 7.09
C CYS A 22 -2.86 14.37 7.14
N ILE A 23 -4.11 14.81 6.97
CA ILE A 23 -5.29 13.94 6.98
C ILE A 23 -5.93 14.00 5.59
N THR A 24 -6.34 12.85 5.06
CA THR A 24 -7.05 12.80 3.78
C THR A 24 -8.46 13.37 3.95
N ASP A 25 -8.93 14.11 2.95
CA ASP A 25 -10.32 14.61 2.95
C ASP A 25 -11.33 13.52 2.51
N THR A 26 -10.85 12.32 2.16
CA THR A 26 -11.68 11.15 1.82
C THR A 26 -12.17 10.44 3.09
N TYR A 27 -11.43 9.45 3.56
CA TYR A 27 -11.79 8.62 4.72
C TYR A 27 -11.22 9.16 6.05
N GLY A 28 -10.66 10.37 6.06
CA GLY A 28 -10.06 10.95 7.27
C GLY A 28 -8.79 10.23 7.72
N GLU A 29 -8.07 9.61 6.78
CA GLU A 29 -6.89 8.81 7.09
C GLU A 29 -5.65 9.67 7.29
N ILE A 30 -4.81 9.30 8.24
CA ILE A 30 -3.59 10.04 8.56
C ILE A 30 -2.49 9.61 7.58
N SER A 31 -1.75 10.57 7.02
CA SER A 31 -0.56 10.31 6.19
C SER A 31 0.39 9.35 6.92
N PRO A 32 0.89 8.30 6.24
CA PRO A 32 1.90 7.43 6.83
C PRO A 32 3.21 8.21 7.07
N LEU A 33 3.96 7.77 8.09
CA LEU A 33 5.34 8.21 8.33
C LEU A 33 6.29 7.13 7.80
N LEU A 34 6.95 7.42 6.68
CA LEU A 34 7.83 6.46 6.02
C LEU A 34 9.29 6.67 6.45
N TYR A 35 10.05 5.58 6.53
CA TYR A 35 11.46 5.61 6.95
C TYR A 35 12.36 4.96 5.90
N HIS A 36 13.47 5.61 5.57
CA HIS A 36 14.52 5.04 4.73
C HIS A 36 15.90 5.55 5.16
N LYS A 37 16.80 4.64 5.58
CA LYS A 37 18.23 4.92 5.85
C LYS A 37 18.51 6.21 6.65
N GLY A 38 17.80 6.41 7.75
CA GLY A 38 18.00 7.60 8.60
C GLY A 38 17.21 8.83 8.18
N GLU A 39 16.36 8.72 7.16
CA GLU A 39 15.43 9.76 6.72
C GLU A 39 13.98 9.36 7.04
N LEU A 40 13.17 10.35 7.40
CA LEU A 40 11.72 10.22 7.57
C LEU A 40 11.01 11.04 6.48
N LEU A 41 9.98 10.47 5.88
CA LEU A 41 9.10 11.15 4.92
C LEU A 41 7.68 11.23 5.48
N MET A 42 7.09 12.41 5.38
CA MET A 42 5.69 12.66 5.75
C MET A 42 5.01 13.41 4.61
N GLU A 43 3.86 12.90 4.18
CA GLU A 43 3.04 13.51 3.14
C GLU A 43 2.02 14.49 3.75
N HIS A 44 1.66 15.50 2.98
CA HIS A 44 0.69 16.52 3.38
C HIS A 44 0.12 17.27 2.18
N GLY A 45 -0.89 18.10 2.43
CA GLY A 45 -1.55 18.92 1.41
C GLY A 45 -2.33 18.05 0.43
N PHE A 46 -3.42 17.46 0.92
CA PHE A 46 -4.35 16.67 0.12
C PHE A 46 -4.95 17.51 -1.01
N VAL A 47 -5.12 16.90 -2.18
CA VAL A 47 -5.73 17.53 -3.36
C VAL A 47 -6.76 16.60 -3.97
N TRP A 48 -8.02 17.06 -4.01
CA TRP A 48 -9.17 16.31 -4.51
C TRP A 48 -9.02 15.82 -5.95
N ASP A 49 -8.47 16.63 -6.85
CA ASP A 49 -8.27 16.25 -8.25
C ASP A 49 -7.37 15.00 -8.43
N TYR A 50 -6.56 14.68 -7.42
CA TYR A 50 -5.65 13.54 -7.42
C TYR A 50 -6.02 12.47 -6.39
N TYR A 51 -6.98 12.74 -5.51
CA TYR A 51 -7.29 11.93 -4.34
C TYR A 51 -6.05 11.53 -3.51
N ASP A 52 -5.04 12.39 -3.46
CA ASP A 52 -3.74 12.11 -2.82
C ASP A 52 -3.10 13.39 -2.24
N PHE A 53 -2.19 13.23 -1.29
CA PHE A 53 -1.29 14.27 -0.82
C PHE A 53 -0.31 14.67 -1.93
N ARG A 54 -0.20 15.98 -2.23
CA ARG A 54 0.71 16.46 -3.30
C ARG A 54 2.06 16.95 -2.80
N LYS A 55 2.24 17.08 -1.49
CA LYS A 55 3.48 17.57 -0.90
C LYS A 55 4.05 16.56 0.06
N PHE A 56 5.35 16.59 0.23
CA PHE A 56 6.02 15.79 1.24
C PHE A 56 7.25 16.50 1.80
N ASP A 57 7.53 16.20 3.07
CA ASP A 57 8.70 16.68 3.77
C ASP A 57 9.61 15.49 4.11
N ILE A 58 10.90 15.61 3.77
CA ILE A 58 11.93 14.66 4.17
C ILE A 58 12.77 15.26 5.29
N TYR A 59 12.97 14.50 6.36
CA TYR A 59 13.75 14.88 7.52
C TYR A 59 14.91 13.92 7.73
N SER A 60 16.13 14.43 7.72
CA SER A 60 17.32 13.66 8.09
C SER A 60 17.48 13.62 9.60
N ILE A 61 17.48 12.41 10.17
CA ILE A 61 17.66 12.20 11.62
C ILE A 61 19.08 12.61 12.03
N ALA A 62 20.08 12.33 11.19
CA ALA A 62 21.49 12.63 11.47
C ALA A 62 21.84 14.12 11.28
N GLY A 63 21.22 14.79 10.30
CA GLY A 63 21.56 16.16 9.94
C GLY A 63 20.68 17.24 10.56
N LYS A 64 19.50 16.89 11.12
CA LYS A 64 18.43 17.85 11.46
C LYS A 64 18.05 18.76 10.28
N GLU A 65 18.25 18.28 9.05
CA GLU A 65 17.91 19.00 7.84
C GLU A 65 16.55 18.55 7.33
N LYS A 66 15.79 19.50 6.79
CA LYS A 66 14.48 19.29 6.20
C LYS A 66 14.53 19.71 4.74
N LYS A 67 13.94 18.88 3.86
CA LYS A 67 13.64 19.23 2.48
C LYS A 67 12.14 19.10 2.23
N SER A 68 11.50 20.18 1.77
CA SER A 68 10.11 20.16 1.31
C SER A 68 10.08 19.99 -0.20
N LEU A 69 9.20 19.12 -0.69
CA LEU A 69 9.13 18.70 -2.09
C LEU A 69 7.67 18.59 -2.55
N ASP A 70 7.48 18.62 -3.87
CA ASP A 70 6.19 18.44 -4.54
C ASP A 70 6.19 17.11 -5.32
N LYS A 71 5.11 16.33 -5.23
CA LYS A 71 5.02 15.00 -5.88
C LYS A 71 5.13 15.10 -7.40
N GLU A 72 4.69 16.20 -8.00
CA GLU A 72 4.75 16.39 -9.45
C GLU A 72 6.20 16.49 -9.95
N SER A 73 6.99 17.34 -9.30
CA SER A 73 8.38 17.59 -9.68
C SER A 73 9.35 16.55 -9.12
N ASP A 74 9.06 16.02 -7.93
CA ASP A 74 10.01 15.22 -7.15
C ASP A 74 9.52 13.80 -6.84
N GLY A 75 8.46 13.32 -7.49
CA GLY A 75 7.86 12.00 -7.24
C GLY A 75 8.84 10.82 -7.33
N ARG A 76 9.95 10.96 -8.08
CA ARG A 76 11.03 9.95 -8.11
C ARG A 76 11.69 9.72 -6.75
N VAL A 77 11.67 10.72 -5.88
CA VAL A 77 12.22 10.63 -4.52
C VAL A 77 11.36 9.74 -3.64
N LEU A 78 10.04 9.66 -3.87
CA LEU A 78 9.14 8.77 -3.12
C LEU A 78 9.52 7.30 -3.28
N GLY A 79 10.03 6.93 -4.47
CA GLY A 79 10.39 5.54 -4.78
C GLY A 79 11.44 4.93 -3.85
N LYS A 80 12.22 5.72 -3.09
CA LYS A 80 13.15 5.17 -2.07
C LYS A 80 12.46 4.82 -0.75
N PHE A 81 11.30 5.41 -0.48
CA PHE A 81 10.50 5.18 0.73
C PHE A 81 9.39 4.14 0.52
N MET A 82 8.95 3.96 -0.73
CA MET A 82 7.91 2.99 -1.09
C MET A 82 8.50 1.58 -1.27
N THR A 83 7.71 0.58 -0.89
CA THR A 83 8.01 -0.84 -1.14
C THR A 83 7.50 -1.31 -2.51
N GLU A 84 6.61 -0.52 -3.13
CA GLU A 84 6.06 -0.81 -4.46
C GLU A 84 7.13 -0.77 -5.55
N LEU A 85 7.00 -1.67 -6.52
CA LEU A 85 7.80 -1.67 -7.71
C LEU A 85 7.51 -0.40 -8.52
N PRO A 86 8.53 0.37 -8.92
CA PRO A 86 8.35 1.47 -9.85
C PRO A 86 7.61 1.01 -11.10
N ARG A 87 6.66 1.81 -11.59
CA ARG A 87 5.79 1.46 -12.73
C ARG A 87 6.54 0.91 -13.93
N ASN A 88 7.66 1.54 -14.30
CA ASN A 88 8.51 1.09 -15.40
C ASN A 88 9.13 -0.31 -15.19
N LYS A 89 9.38 -0.72 -13.95
CA LYS A 89 9.79 -2.10 -13.61
C LYS A 89 8.58 -3.03 -13.58
N ALA A 90 7.47 -2.60 -12.99
CA ALA A 90 6.26 -3.40 -12.95
C ALA A 90 5.79 -3.77 -14.36
N ASP A 91 5.75 -2.81 -15.29
CA ASP A 91 5.31 -3.01 -16.68
C ASP A 91 6.20 -3.99 -17.49
N GLN A 92 7.43 -4.28 -17.02
CA GLN A 92 8.30 -5.28 -17.64
C GLN A 92 7.90 -6.71 -17.27
N TYR A 93 7.40 -6.91 -16.05
CA TYR A 93 7.10 -8.23 -15.50
C TYR A 93 5.61 -8.54 -15.51
N PHE A 94 4.76 -7.54 -15.35
CA PHE A 94 3.33 -7.71 -15.16
C PHE A 94 2.55 -7.29 -16.39
N LYS A 95 1.61 -8.15 -16.81
CA LYS A 95 0.70 -7.89 -17.91
C LYS A 95 -0.70 -8.38 -17.57
N THR A 96 -1.69 -7.54 -17.81
CA THR A 96 -3.10 -7.94 -17.76
C THR A 96 -3.51 -8.45 -19.14
N THR A 97 -4.21 -9.58 -19.19
CA THR A 97 -4.81 -10.10 -20.44
C THR A 97 -6.12 -10.77 -20.08
N LYS A 98 -7.22 -10.35 -20.72
CA LYS A 98 -8.58 -10.88 -20.43
C LYS A 98 -8.91 -10.83 -18.93
N GLN A 99 -8.66 -9.69 -18.28
CA GLN A 99 -8.91 -9.46 -16.85
C GLN A 99 -8.16 -10.42 -15.90
N GLN A 100 -7.06 -11.01 -16.37
CA GLN A 100 -6.19 -11.88 -15.57
C GLN A 100 -4.77 -11.30 -15.52
N LEU A 101 -4.15 -11.37 -14.35
CA LEU A 101 -2.79 -10.91 -14.10
C LEU A 101 -1.78 -12.00 -14.46
N TYR A 102 -0.80 -11.63 -15.29
CA TYR A 102 0.32 -12.50 -15.63
C TYR A 102 1.64 -11.89 -15.19
N TYR A 103 2.48 -12.73 -14.58
CA TYR A 103 3.89 -12.45 -14.34
C TYR A 103 4.75 -13.14 -15.40
N THR A 104 5.66 -12.38 -16.00
CA THR A 104 6.55 -12.83 -17.07
C THR A 104 7.99 -12.58 -16.70
N ARG A 105 8.80 -13.65 -16.67
CA ARG A 105 10.26 -13.56 -16.50
C ARG A 105 10.93 -14.67 -17.28
N ASN A 106 12.03 -14.37 -17.98
CA ASN A 106 12.79 -15.34 -18.77
C ASN A 106 11.92 -16.16 -19.76
N ASN A 107 10.99 -15.51 -20.46
CA ASN A 107 10.01 -16.13 -21.36
C ASN A 107 9.01 -17.10 -20.71
N VAL A 108 9.04 -17.27 -19.39
CA VAL A 108 8.01 -18.00 -18.64
C VAL A 108 6.90 -17.02 -18.30
N LYS A 109 5.66 -17.36 -18.68
CA LYS A 109 4.44 -16.60 -18.38
C LYS A 109 3.59 -17.41 -17.40
N VAL A 110 3.29 -16.82 -16.25
CA VAL A 110 2.54 -17.44 -15.15
C VAL A 110 1.33 -16.60 -14.82
N CYS A 111 0.15 -17.22 -14.67
CA CYS A 111 -1.06 -16.53 -14.21
C CYS A 111 -1.05 -16.44 -12.68
N LEU A 112 -1.37 -15.26 -12.13
CA LEU A 112 -1.36 -14.99 -10.70
C LEU A 112 -2.76 -14.82 -10.09
N SER A 113 -3.81 -14.87 -10.91
CA SER A 113 -5.18 -14.56 -10.52
C SER A 113 -6.24 -15.54 -11.04
N ASP A 114 -5.85 -16.61 -11.74
CA ASP A 114 -6.80 -17.57 -12.35
C ASP A 114 -7.59 -18.39 -11.33
N LYS A 115 -7.15 -18.42 -10.07
CA LYS A 115 -7.82 -19.12 -8.97
C LYS A 115 -8.64 -18.16 -8.09
N LEU A 116 -8.67 -16.88 -8.42
CA LEU A 116 -9.38 -15.85 -7.67
C LEU A 116 -10.69 -15.53 -8.38
N ASP A 117 -11.80 -15.58 -7.64
CA ASP A 117 -13.10 -15.14 -8.14
C ASP A 117 -13.42 -13.76 -7.57
N PHE A 118 -13.26 -12.73 -8.39
CA PHE A 118 -13.55 -11.36 -7.97
C PHE A 118 -15.04 -11.04 -7.98
N ASN A 119 -15.88 -11.85 -8.64
CA ASN A 119 -17.32 -11.58 -8.70
C ASN A 119 -17.99 -11.76 -7.34
N VAL A 120 -17.43 -12.59 -6.45
CA VAL A 120 -17.96 -12.78 -5.09
C VAL A 120 -17.82 -11.54 -4.22
N LEU A 121 -16.93 -10.61 -4.60
CA LEU A 121 -16.69 -9.36 -3.87
C LEU A 121 -17.56 -8.21 -4.40
N ARG A 122 -18.13 -8.36 -5.59
CA ARG A 122 -18.91 -7.32 -6.24
C ARG A 122 -20.29 -7.22 -5.60
N ASN A 123 -20.64 -6.05 -5.07
CA ASN A 123 -21.96 -5.81 -4.51
C ASN A 123 -22.92 -5.33 -5.62
N LYS A 124 -24.13 -5.91 -5.70
CA LYS A 124 -25.16 -5.47 -6.65
C LYS A 124 -25.58 -4.01 -6.43
N GLU A 125 -25.48 -3.51 -5.20
CA GLU A 125 -25.78 -2.10 -4.90
C GLU A 125 -24.75 -1.13 -5.50
N SER A 126 -23.57 -1.62 -5.92
CA SER A 126 -22.52 -0.85 -6.58
C SER A 126 -22.34 -1.21 -8.07
N GLU A 127 -23.31 -1.88 -8.69
CA GLU A 127 -23.20 -2.39 -10.07
C GLU A 127 -22.85 -1.30 -11.09
N ASP A 128 -23.37 -0.09 -10.91
CA ASP A 128 -23.07 1.06 -11.78
C ASP A 128 -21.59 1.49 -11.74
N TYR A 129 -20.85 1.09 -10.70
CA TYR A 129 -19.43 1.39 -10.51
C TYR A 129 -18.51 0.23 -10.90
N TRP A 130 -19.07 -0.90 -11.34
CA TRP A 130 -18.27 -2.05 -11.72
C TRP A 130 -17.40 -1.75 -12.95
N VAL A 131 -16.11 -2.06 -12.84
CA VAL A 131 -15.15 -1.95 -13.95
C VAL A 131 -14.54 -3.29 -14.31
N GLU A 132 -13.89 -3.39 -15.47
CA GLU A 132 -13.04 -4.54 -15.77
C GLU A 132 -11.93 -4.65 -14.71
N THR A 133 -11.57 -5.87 -14.33
CA THR A 133 -10.55 -6.07 -13.29
C THR A 133 -9.19 -5.53 -13.75
N GLU A 134 -8.67 -4.55 -13.02
CA GLU A 134 -7.33 -4.00 -13.21
C GLU A 134 -6.41 -4.37 -12.03
N PHE A 135 -5.10 -4.42 -12.28
CA PHE A 135 -4.11 -4.81 -11.28
C PHE A 135 -3.03 -3.75 -11.14
N ILE A 136 -2.73 -3.35 -9.90
CA ILE A 136 -1.84 -2.24 -9.57
C ILE A 136 -0.98 -2.56 -8.32
N SER A 137 -0.16 -1.60 -7.86
CA SER A 137 0.54 -1.64 -6.56
C SER A 137 1.32 -2.93 -6.29
N PHE A 138 2.19 -3.31 -7.23
CA PHE A 138 2.96 -4.53 -7.14
C PHE A 138 4.12 -4.40 -6.14
N THR A 139 4.25 -5.35 -5.22
CA THR A 139 5.39 -5.47 -4.30
C THR A 139 5.90 -6.91 -4.31
N LEU A 140 7.17 -7.10 -3.93
CA LEU A 140 7.78 -8.43 -3.79
C LEU A 140 7.97 -8.76 -2.32
N SER A 141 7.82 -10.04 -1.97
CA SER A 141 8.25 -10.54 -0.66
C SER A 141 9.76 -10.34 -0.46
N PRO A 142 10.24 -10.33 0.80
CA PRO A 142 11.67 -10.18 1.11
C PRO A 142 12.61 -11.13 0.36
N ASP A 143 12.21 -12.37 0.15
CA ASP A 143 12.97 -13.36 -0.63
C ASP A 143 12.64 -13.35 -2.14
N GLU A 144 11.80 -12.42 -2.56
CA GLU A 144 11.27 -12.27 -3.90
C GLU A 144 10.60 -13.54 -4.47
N THR A 145 10.04 -14.42 -3.64
CA THR A 145 9.31 -15.61 -4.12
C THR A 145 7.81 -15.38 -4.30
N LYS A 146 7.27 -14.33 -3.65
CA LYS A 146 5.85 -13.99 -3.65
C LYS A 146 5.61 -12.56 -4.13
N ILE A 147 4.39 -12.31 -4.57
CA ILE A 147 3.95 -11.03 -5.12
C ILE A 147 2.66 -10.64 -4.41
N LEU A 148 2.62 -9.39 -3.95
CA LEU A 148 1.42 -8.73 -3.42
C LEU A 148 1.05 -7.64 -4.42
N TYR A 149 -0.23 -7.53 -4.75
CA TYR A 149 -0.74 -6.61 -5.75
C TYR A 149 -2.13 -6.11 -5.38
N GLY A 150 -2.45 -4.87 -5.73
CA GLY A 150 -3.79 -4.31 -5.61
C GLY A 150 -4.66 -4.73 -6.80
N THR A 151 -5.96 -4.84 -6.58
CA THR A 151 -6.95 -5.16 -7.61
C THR A 151 -8.05 -4.12 -7.61
N ILE A 152 -8.31 -3.50 -8.76
CA ILE A 152 -9.45 -2.61 -8.97
C ILE A 152 -10.59 -3.44 -9.57
N ILE A 153 -11.74 -3.46 -8.91
CA ILE A 153 -12.96 -4.12 -9.39
C ILE A 153 -14.15 -3.15 -9.48
N GLU A 154 -14.07 -2.04 -8.77
CA GLU A 154 -15.08 -0.97 -8.74
C GLU A 154 -14.36 0.38 -8.88
N MET A 155 -15.00 1.33 -9.58
CA MET A 155 -14.50 2.69 -9.79
C MET A 155 -15.68 3.66 -9.63
N GLY A 156 -15.70 4.32 -8.47
CA GLY A 156 -16.62 5.44 -8.20
C GLY A 156 -15.89 6.76 -8.29
N ASP A 157 -15.70 7.40 -7.13
CA ASP A 157 -14.80 8.53 -6.93
C ASP A 157 -13.32 8.11 -6.99
N LEU A 158 -13.00 6.93 -6.46
CA LEU A 158 -11.69 6.29 -6.57
C LEU A 158 -11.80 4.80 -6.90
N GLY A 159 -10.66 4.21 -7.26
CA GLY A 159 -10.55 2.79 -7.53
C GLY A 159 -10.63 1.99 -6.23
N HIS A 160 -11.51 0.99 -6.22
CA HIS A 160 -11.79 0.14 -5.07
C HIS A 160 -11.60 -1.34 -5.37
N GLY A 161 -11.26 -2.09 -4.34
CA GLY A 161 -11.03 -3.52 -4.40
C GLY A 161 -9.88 -3.99 -3.51
N PRO A 162 -9.68 -5.31 -3.39
CA PRO A 162 -8.76 -5.86 -2.41
C PRO A 162 -7.32 -5.86 -2.91
N TYR A 163 -6.39 -5.95 -1.97
CA TYR A 163 -5.10 -6.53 -2.23
C TYR A 163 -5.19 -8.06 -2.35
N CYS A 164 -4.29 -8.62 -3.14
CA CYS A 164 -4.16 -10.06 -3.36
C CYS A 164 -2.69 -10.46 -3.27
N VAL A 165 -2.44 -11.72 -2.95
CA VAL A 165 -1.10 -12.31 -2.86
C VAL A 165 -1.04 -13.62 -3.62
N ALA A 166 0.08 -13.86 -4.30
CA ALA A 166 0.35 -15.12 -4.99
C ALA A 166 1.85 -15.46 -4.94
N ASN A 167 2.18 -16.74 -5.03
CA ASN A 167 3.55 -17.15 -5.32
C ASN A 167 3.90 -16.83 -6.78
N LYS A 168 5.18 -16.57 -7.08
CA LYS A 168 5.64 -16.26 -8.45
C LYS A 168 5.39 -17.36 -9.48
N ASP A 169 5.18 -18.59 -9.02
CA ASP A 169 4.83 -19.76 -9.83
C ASP A 169 3.30 -19.93 -10.03
N GLY A 170 2.48 -19.01 -9.50
CA GLY A 170 1.03 -19.02 -9.63
C GLY A 170 0.33 -19.94 -8.63
N SER A 171 1.07 -20.57 -7.72
CA SER A 171 0.49 -21.26 -6.56
C SER A 171 0.03 -20.27 -5.48
N ASN A 172 -0.78 -20.75 -4.54
CA ASN A 172 -1.11 -20.04 -3.31
C ASN A 172 -1.62 -18.60 -3.53
N GLN A 173 -2.60 -18.47 -4.43
CA GLN A 173 -3.30 -17.22 -4.71
C GLN A 173 -4.36 -16.98 -3.63
N MET A 174 -4.41 -15.78 -3.07
CA MET A 174 -5.33 -15.43 -1.99
C MET A 174 -5.76 -13.96 -2.08
N ILE A 175 -7.06 -13.71 -1.88
CA ILE A 175 -7.63 -12.37 -1.73
C ILE A 175 -7.52 -11.94 -0.26
N LEU A 176 -7.10 -10.70 -0.02
CA LEU A 176 -7.12 -10.08 1.31
C LEU A 176 -8.40 -9.24 1.45
N GLU A 177 -9.54 -9.89 1.69
CA GLU A 177 -10.88 -9.29 1.59
C GLU A 177 -11.11 -8.07 2.50
N GLN A 178 -10.37 -7.95 3.60
CA GLN A 178 -10.50 -6.83 4.54
C GLN A 178 -9.65 -5.61 4.17
N THR A 179 -8.98 -5.66 3.02
CA THR A 179 -8.19 -4.55 2.48
C THR A 179 -8.96 -3.84 1.38
N ASP A 180 -8.63 -2.58 1.17
CA ASP A 180 -9.13 -1.78 0.07
C ASP A 180 -8.00 -0.92 -0.49
N ILE A 181 -7.77 -0.97 -1.80
CA ILE A 181 -6.72 -0.18 -2.49
C ILE A 181 -6.95 1.33 -2.43
N GLY A 182 -8.18 1.75 -2.15
CA GLY A 182 -8.58 3.13 -1.93
C GLY A 182 -8.23 3.67 -0.55
N SER A 183 -7.86 2.78 0.38
CA SER A 183 -7.31 3.15 1.69
C SER A 183 -5.81 3.40 1.59
N ASN A 184 -5.30 4.34 2.39
CA ASN A 184 -3.86 4.55 2.54
C ASN A 184 -3.16 3.51 3.44
N LYS A 185 -3.89 2.50 3.93
CA LYS A 185 -3.43 1.45 4.85
C LYS A 185 -2.87 0.24 4.10
N ASN A 186 -1.85 0.47 3.29
CA ASN A 186 -1.32 -0.57 2.40
C ASN A 186 -0.77 -1.77 3.20
N PRO A 187 -1.03 -3.02 2.75
CA PRO A 187 -0.44 -4.20 3.36
C PRO A 187 1.09 -4.20 3.25
N VAL A 188 1.76 -4.74 4.28
CA VAL A 188 3.23 -4.73 4.38
C VAL A 188 3.77 -6.15 4.53
N TRP A 189 4.84 -6.46 3.81
CA TRP A 189 5.56 -7.72 4.01
C TRP A 189 6.32 -7.75 5.33
N LEU A 190 6.17 -8.85 6.07
CA LEU A 190 7.01 -9.23 7.19
C LEU A 190 8.24 -10.01 6.69
N LYS A 191 9.31 -10.06 7.50
CA LYS A 191 10.56 -10.77 7.17
C LYS A 191 10.40 -12.25 6.82
N ASN A 192 9.35 -12.89 7.34
CA ASN A 192 9.02 -14.28 7.08
C ASN A 192 8.13 -14.46 5.82
N ASN A 193 7.99 -13.43 4.98
CA ASN A 193 7.10 -13.38 3.83
C ASN A 193 5.60 -13.53 4.16
N SER A 194 5.17 -13.31 5.40
CA SER A 194 3.75 -13.07 5.70
C SER A 194 3.40 -11.61 5.43
N ILE A 195 2.12 -11.29 5.34
CA ILE A 195 1.63 -9.92 5.12
C ILE A 195 0.91 -9.45 6.38
N ILE A 196 1.18 -8.22 6.82
CA ILE A 196 0.46 -7.57 7.92
C ILE A 196 -0.32 -6.38 7.37
N PHE A 197 -1.59 -6.24 7.78
CA PHE A 197 -2.47 -5.17 7.31
C PHE A 197 -3.58 -4.86 8.31
N THR A 198 -4.25 -3.73 8.13
CA THR A 198 -5.43 -3.35 8.93
C THR A 198 -6.63 -3.05 8.05
N ASP A 199 -7.82 -3.27 8.60
CA ASP A 199 -9.08 -2.85 7.97
C ASP A 199 -9.49 -1.41 8.38
N TYR A 200 -10.68 -1.01 7.94
CA TYR A 200 -11.27 0.28 8.31
C TYR A 200 -11.59 0.39 9.81
N GLU A 201 -11.93 -0.72 10.46
CA GLU A 201 -12.26 -0.81 11.89
C GLU A 201 -11.03 -0.87 12.80
N LYS A 202 -9.81 -0.79 12.24
CA LYS A 202 -8.54 -0.85 12.97
C LYS A 202 -8.27 -2.22 13.60
N ASN A 203 -8.82 -3.27 13.02
CA ASN A 203 -8.40 -4.64 13.29
C ASN A 203 -7.10 -4.91 12.54
N LEU A 204 -6.14 -5.55 13.21
CA LEU A 204 -4.85 -5.91 12.64
C LEU A 204 -4.85 -7.39 12.26
N PHE A 205 -4.43 -7.69 11.06
CA PHE A 205 -4.41 -9.03 10.49
C PHE A 205 -3.00 -9.44 10.08
N VAL A 206 -2.75 -10.74 10.13
CA VAL A 206 -1.61 -11.39 9.47
C VAL A 206 -2.13 -12.41 8.48
N ALA A 207 -1.67 -12.32 7.24
CA ALA A 207 -1.94 -13.25 6.17
C ALA A 207 -0.71 -14.09 5.84
N ASN A 208 -0.92 -15.39 5.66
CA ASN A 208 0.07 -16.34 5.16
C ASN A 208 -0.54 -17.10 3.98
N ASN A 209 -0.07 -16.82 2.77
CA ASN A 209 -0.61 -17.46 1.58
C ASN A 209 -0.13 -18.90 1.41
N ASP A 210 1.00 -19.31 2.02
CA ASP A 210 1.41 -20.72 2.01
C ASP A 210 0.46 -21.60 2.82
N GLU A 211 -0.21 -21.02 3.82
CA GLU A 211 -1.24 -21.67 4.63
C GLU A 211 -2.67 -21.32 4.17
N LEU A 212 -2.82 -20.43 3.17
CA LEU A 212 -4.09 -19.81 2.76
C LEU A 212 -4.90 -19.30 3.96
N SER A 213 -4.21 -18.63 4.90
CA SER A 213 -4.79 -18.22 6.17
C SER A 213 -4.70 -16.70 6.38
N ILE A 214 -5.74 -16.15 7.00
CA ILE A 214 -5.80 -14.78 7.50
C ILE A 214 -6.22 -14.84 8.96
N GLN A 215 -5.44 -14.22 9.84
CA GLN A 215 -5.69 -14.22 11.27
C GLN A 215 -5.76 -12.79 11.79
N LYS A 216 -6.86 -12.45 12.46
CA LYS A 216 -6.95 -11.23 13.26
C LYS A 216 -6.09 -11.40 14.52
N ILE A 217 -5.11 -10.52 14.71
CA ILE A 217 -4.14 -10.61 15.81
C ILE A 217 -4.28 -9.46 16.83
N ALA A 218 -4.96 -8.37 16.49
CA ALA A 218 -5.25 -7.28 17.41
C ALA A 218 -6.44 -6.42 16.95
N GLU A 219 -6.91 -5.56 17.83
CA GLU A 219 -8.01 -4.60 17.63
C GLU A 219 -7.55 -3.20 18.03
N ASN A 220 -8.24 -2.17 17.52
CA ASN A 220 -7.98 -0.76 17.84
C ASN A 220 -6.53 -0.32 17.54
N VAL A 221 -5.90 -0.92 16.52
CA VAL A 221 -4.51 -0.64 16.16
C VAL A 221 -4.45 0.64 15.33
N SER A 222 -3.76 1.65 15.88
CA SER A 222 -3.59 2.95 15.21
C SER A 222 -2.32 3.02 14.35
N LEU A 223 -1.31 2.21 14.70
CA LEU A 223 0.02 2.20 14.07
C LEU A 223 0.60 0.79 14.19
N TYR A 224 1.14 0.27 13.09
CA TYR A 224 1.95 -0.94 13.05
C TYR A 224 3.09 -0.75 12.05
N GLY A 225 4.13 -1.56 12.16
CA GLY A 225 5.25 -1.52 11.22
C GLY A 225 6.02 -2.84 11.22
N ALA A 226 6.43 -3.25 10.03
CA ALA A 226 7.35 -4.37 9.85
C ALA A 226 8.79 -3.87 9.99
N ARG A 227 9.61 -4.52 10.82
CA ARG A 227 11.05 -4.25 10.96
C ARG A 227 11.88 -5.26 10.21
#